data_AF-A0AA97E904-F1
#
_entry.id   AF-A0AA97E904-F1
#
_cell.length_a   1.000
_cell.length_b   1.000
_cell.length_c   1.000
_cell.angle_alpha   90.00
_cell.angle_beta   90.00
_cell.angle_gamma   90.00
#
_symmetry.space_group_name_H-M   'P 1'
#
loop_
_entity.id
_entity.type
_entity.pdbx_description
1 polymer ?
#
loop_
_entity_poly.entity_id
_entity_poly.type
_entity_poly.pdbx_seq_one_letter_code
_entity_poly.pdbx_strand_id
1 'polypeptide(L)' 'MDFYVAFNKTLNRFDLKAIDLARKTDLSMQRVSQFKDGFNVRVDTLQKLLEVMPQEAKRYMLTLVAEGETDSPPSTGG' A
#
# COMPACT_ATOMS: atom_id res chain seq x y z
N MET A 1 -6.22 -9.88 1.23
CA MET A 1 -6.19 -8.41 1.39
C MET A 1 -5.83 -7.79 0.05
N ASP A 2 -6.61 -6.84 -0.44
CA ASP A 2 -6.31 -6.14 -1.69
C ASP A 2 -5.11 -5.21 -1.54
N PHE A 3 -4.34 -5.05 -2.62
CA PHE A 3 -3.16 -4.15 -2.68
C PHE A 3 -3.50 -2.73 -2.23
N TYR A 4 -4.71 -2.27 -2.53
CA TYR A 4 -5.22 -0.98 -2.09
C TYR A 4 -5.22 -0.84 -0.55
N VAL A 5 -5.81 -1.83 0.14
CA VAL A 5 -5.91 -1.84 1.60
C VAL A 5 -4.53 -1.94 2.24
N ALA A 6 -3.68 -2.83 1.71
CA ALA A 6 -2.31 -3.00 2.19
C ALA A 6 -1.48 -1.72 2.01
N PHE A 7 -1.64 -1.01 0.90
CA PHE A 7 -0.96 0.26 0.64
C PHE A 7 -1.39 1.33 1.65
N ASN A 8 -2.69 1.55 1.85
CA ASN A 8 -3.19 2.52 2.82
C ASN A 8 -2.72 2.21 4.25
N LYS A 9 -2.78 0.93 4.67
CA LYS A 9 -2.26 0.50 5.97
C LYS A 9 -0.75 0.79 6.09
N THR A 10 0.00 0.60 5.01
CA THR A 10 1.45 0.89 4.97
C THR A 10 1.72 2.39 5.08
N LEU A 11 0.99 3.23 4.33
CA LEU A 11 1.16 4.68 4.41
C LEU A 11 0.93 5.19 5.83
N ASN A 12 -0.16 4.76 6.46
CA ASN A 12 -0.51 5.16 7.83
C ASN A 12 0.53 4.69 8.85
N ARG A 13 1.05 3.45 8.72
CA ARG A 13 2.03 2.90 9.66
C ARG A 13 3.37 3.62 9.63
N PHE A 14 3.81 4.07 8.47
CA PHE A 14 5.13 4.67 8.27
C PHE A 14 5.08 6.20 8.13
N ASP A 15 3.93 6.83 8.41
CA ASP A 15 3.66 8.25 8.22
C ASP A 15 4.08 8.75 6.80
N LEU A 16 3.83 7.91 5.80
CA LEU A 16 4.15 8.23 4.41
C LEU A 16 2.97 8.92 3.75
N LYS A 17 3.26 10.03 3.05
CA LYS A 17 2.25 10.70 2.25
C LYS A 17 2.31 10.21 0.80
N ALA A 18 1.16 9.81 0.27
CA ALA A 18 1.04 9.38 -1.12
C ALA A 18 1.58 10.43 -2.11
N ILE A 19 1.42 11.72 -1.81
CA ILE A 19 1.96 12.83 -2.60
C ILE A 19 3.49 12.83 -2.68
N ASP A 20 4.17 12.46 -1.60
CA ASP A 20 5.64 12.47 -1.55
C ASP A 20 6.21 11.27 -2.30
N LEU A 21 5.51 10.14 -2.29
CA LEU A 21 5.83 8.99 -3.13
C LEU A 21 5.56 9.30 -4.61
N ALA A 22 4.43 9.93 -4.92
CA ALA A 22 4.07 10.33 -6.28
C ALA A 22 5.15 11.24 -6.89
N ARG A 23 5.65 12.23 -6.13
CA ARG A 23 6.72 13.14 -6.57
C ARG A 23 8.06 12.45 -6.86
N LYS A 24 8.32 11.32 -6.22
CA LYS A 24 9.52 10.50 -6.47
C LYS A 24 9.37 9.55 -7.65
N THR A 25 8.14 9.38 -8.14
CA THR A 25 7.82 8.59 -9.31
C THR A 25 7.48 9.49 -10.49
N ASP A 26 7.62 8.99 -11.71
CA ASP A 26 7.07 9.65 -12.91
C ASP A 26 5.57 9.34 -13.08
N LEU A 27 4.80 9.35 -11.98
CA LEU A 27 3.37 9.08 -11.97
C LEU A 27 2.61 10.38 -11.74
N SER A 28 1.52 10.58 -12.47
CA SER A 28 0.64 11.72 -12.21
C SER A 28 -0.10 11.56 -10.88
N MET A 29 -0.32 12.67 -10.18
CA MET A 29 -1.09 12.71 -8.93
C MET A 29 -2.47 12.06 -9.05
N GLN A 30 -3.10 12.20 -10.22
CA GLN A 30 -4.40 11.61 -10.52
C GLN A 30 -4.35 10.08 -10.49
N ARG A 31 -3.28 9.45 -10.99
CA ARG A 31 -3.11 7.99 -10.96
C ARG A 31 -2.89 7.47 -9.54
N VAL A 32 -2.15 8.21 -8.72
CA VAL A 32 -1.93 7.85 -7.31
C VAL A 32 -3.21 8.00 -6.50
N SER A 33 -4.03 9.03 -6.76
CA SER A 33 -5.36 9.16 -6.13
C SER A 33 -6.28 8.01 -6.53
N GLN A 34 -6.38 7.68 -7.82
CA GLN A 34 -7.19 6.56 -8.30
C GLN A 34 -6.79 5.24 -7.63
N PHE A 35 -5.48 5.02 -7.44
CA PHE A 35 -4.98 3.87 -6.69
C PHE A 35 -5.42 3.90 -5.22
N LYS A 36 -5.36 5.07 -4.57
CA LYS A 36 -5.85 5.32 -3.21
C LYS A 36 -7.37 5.30 -3.08
N ASP A 37 -8.12 5.19 -4.17
CA ASP A 37 -9.58 5.10 -4.17
C ASP A 37 -10.05 3.71 -4.68
N GLY A 38 -9.13 2.76 -4.89
CA GLY A 38 -9.44 1.37 -5.25
C GLY A 38 -9.78 1.16 -6.74
N PHE A 39 -9.52 2.12 -7.62
CA PHE A 39 -9.74 1.95 -9.06
C PHE A 39 -8.70 1.00 -9.69
N ASN A 40 -9.14 0.28 -10.73
CA ASN A 40 -8.42 -0.83 -11.36
C ASN A 40 -6.93 -0.53 -11.58
N VAL A 41 -6.08 -1.23 -10.82
CA VAL A 41 -4.66 -0.93 -10.68
C VAL A 41 -3.90 -1.47 -11.88
N ARG A 42 -3.20 -0.59 -12.60
CA ARG A 42 -2.16 -1.06 -13.50
C ARG A 42 -0.94 -1.46 -12.68
N VAL A 43 -0.48 -2.70 -12.87
CA VAL A 43 0.67 -3.30 -12.16
C VAL A 43 1.93 -2.42 -12.24
N ASP A 44 2.08 -1.66 -13.33
CA ASP A 44 3.18 -0.69 -13.55
C ASP A 44 3.26 0.40 -12.46
N THR A 45 2.10 0.87 -12.00
CA THR A 45 1.94 1.97 -11.05
C THR A 45 2.30 1.49 -9.66
N LEU A 46 1.85 0.28 -9.30
CA LEU A 46 2.21 -0.38 -8.05
C LEU A 46 3.72 -0.62 -7.97
N GLN A 47 4.34 -1.12 -9.05
CA GLN A 47 5.77 -1.39 -9.08
C GLN A 47 6.59 -0.10 -8.81
N LYS A 48 6.27 0.99 -9.50
CA LYS A 48 6.94 2.29 -9.31
C LYS A 48 6.80 2.83 -7.89
N LEU A 49 5.61 2.69 -7.28
CA LEU A 49 5.37 3.10 -5.90
C LEU A 49 6.19 2.27 -4.91
N LEU A 50 6.26 0.96 -5.13
CA LEU A 50 7.09 0.06 -4.32
C LEU A 50 8.58 0.39 -4.43
N GLU A 51 9.07 0.80 -5.60
CA GLU A 51 10.48 1.18 -5.82
C GLU A 51 10.92 2.41 -5.01
N VAL A 52 10.04 3.39 -4.82
CA VAL A 52 10.35 4.62 -4.09
C VAL A 52 10.05 4.57 -2.58
N MET A 53 9.38 3.50 -2.13
CA MET A 53 9.13 3.28 -0.72
C MET A 53 10.41 2.92 0.04
N PRO A 54 10.50 3.29 1.33
CA PRO A 54 11.48 2.71 2.24
C PRO A 54 11.41 1.18 2.22
N GLN A 55 12.57 0.52 2.34
CA GLN A 55 12.66 -0.93 2.25
C GLN A 55 11.78 -1.66 3.26
N GLU A 56 11.66 -1.13 4.48
CA GLU A 56 10.80 -1.68 5.54
C GLU A 56 9.32 -1.54 5.21
N ALA A 57 8.89 -0.40 4.66
CA ALA A 57 7.51 -0.17 4.23
C ALA A 57 7.12 -1.08 3.07
N LYS A 58 8.01 -1.25 2.08
CA LYS A 58 7.83 -2.21 0.97
C LYS A 58 7.65 -3.63 1.48
N ARG A 59 8.51 -4.09 2.41
CA ARG A 59 8.39 -5.45 2.99
C ARG A 59 7.06 -5.61 3.72
N TYR A 60 6.72 -4.66 4.59
CA TYR A 60 5.45 -4.68 5.33
C TYR A 60 4.23 -4.78 4.40
N MET A 61 4.20 -3.97 3.33
CA MET A 61 3.10 -4.01 2.36
C MET A 61 2.98 -5.38 1.68
N LEU A 62 4.10 -5.95 1.22
CA LEU A 62 4.10 -7.25 0.54
C LEU A 62 3.71 -8.38 1.49
N THR A 63 4.12 -8.31 2.75
CA THR A 63 3.69 -9.23 3.81
C THR A 63 2.18 -9.13 4.02
N LEU A 64 1.60 -7.93 4.15
CA LEU A 64 0.15 -7.75 4.30
C LEU A 64 -0.66 -8.33 3.13
N VAL A 65 -0.15 -8.21 1.91
CA VAL A 65 -0.79 -8.78 0.72
C VAL A 65 -0.69 -10.31 0.75
N ALA A 66 0.48 -10.85 1.06
CA ALA A 66 0.74 -12.29 1.10
C ALA A 66 0.00 -13.01 2.23
N GLU A 67 -0.09 -12.40 3.42
CA GLU A 67 -0.76 -12.95 4.60
C GLU A 67 -2.28 -12.84 4.55
N GLY A 68 -2.81 -12.06 3.59
CA GLY A 68 -4.22 -11.95 3.25
C GLY A 68 -5.20 -11.98 4.43
N GLU A 69 -5.51 -10.82 5.02
CA GLU A 69 -6.52 -10.68 6.08
C GLU A 69 -6.51 -11.80 7.14
N THR A 70 -5.33 -12.10 7.69
CA THR A 70 -5.22 -12.76 9.00
C THR A 70 -5.45 -11.74 10.11
N ASP A 71 -6.54 -10.99 10.03
CA ASP A 71 -7.16 -10.40 11.22
C ASP A 71 -7.98 -11.52 11.84
N SER A 72 -7.29 -12.50 12.44
CA SER A 72 -7.97 -13.36 13.41
C SER A 72 -8.45 -12.40 14.51
N PRO A 73 -9.77 -12.30 14.80
CA PRO A 73 -10.20 -11.55 15.96
C PRO A 73 -9.47 -12.09 17.19
N PRO A 74 -9.19 -11.26 18.22
CA PRO A 74 -8.63 -11.79 19.45
C PRO A 74 -9.52 -12.95 19.88
N SER A 75 -8.92 -14.14 19.99
CA SER A 75 -9.57 -15.32 20.52
C SER A 75 -9.96 -14.95 21.94
N THR A 76 -11.21 -14.48 22.11
CA THR A 76 -11.81 -14.30 23.42
C THR A 76 -12.04 -15.70 23.93
N GLY A 77 -11.06 -16.22 24.67
CA GLY A 77 -11.26 -17.39 25.50
C GLY A 77 -12.44 -17.13 26.42
N GLY A 78 -13.41 -18.05 26.37
CA GLY A 78 -14.54 -18.17 27.27
C GLY A 78 -14.89 -19.64 27.38
#